data_AF-A0A9D4I2K7-F1
#
_entry.id   AF-A0A9D4I2K7-F1
#
_cell.length_a   1.000
_cell.length_b   1.000
_cell.length_c   1.000
_cell.angle_alpha   90.00
_cell.angle_beta   90.00
_cell.angle_gamma   90.00
#
_symmetry.space_group_name_H-M   'P 1'
#
loop_
_entity.id
_entity.type
_entity.pdbx_description
1 polymer ?
#
loop_
_entity_poly.entity_id
_entity_poly.type
_entity_poly.pdbx_seq_one_letter_code
_entity_poly.pdbx_strand_id
1 'polypeptide(L)'
;MPYNQRNAILYRATICYNVSYNQRYAILYRATICYNVPQRNAILYRATICYNGPQRNAILYRATICYNGPQRNAILYRATICYNVPYNQRYAILYRAIICYNGPQRNVILYRATICYNGPQRNVILYRATICYNVPYNQRNAILYRATICYNGPQRNVILYRATICYNGPPRNAILYRATICYNGPQRNAILYRATICYNVPYNQRNAILYRATICYNVPYNQRNAILYRATICYNVPYNQRNAVLYRATICYNVPYN
;
A
#
# COMPACT_ATOMS: atom_id res chain seq x y z
N MET A 1 -38.37 5.44 20.59
CA MET A 1 -38.57 5.64 19.14
C MET A 1 -37.33 6.29 18.54
N PRO A 2 -36.73 5.78 17.45
CA PRO A 2 -35.61 6.44 16.81
C PRO A 2 -36.10 7.74 16.15
N TYR A 3 -35.63 8.88 16.63
CA TYR A 3 -35.86 10.17 15.98
C TYR A 3 -35.11 10.16 14.63
N ASN A 4 -35.84 10.37 13.54
CA ASN A 4 -35.27 10.42 12.19
C ASN A 4 -35.20 11.89 11.70
N GLN A 5 -34.17 12.66 12.06
CA GLN A 5 -33.83 13.87 11.30
C GLN A 5 -33.23 13.42 9.98
N ARG A 6 -33.88 13.83 8.90
CA ARG A 6 -33.40 13.57 7.55
C ARG A 6 -32.11 14.34 7.27
N ASN A 7 -31.99 15.58 7.75
CA ASN A 7 -30.88 16.49 7.49
C ASN A 7 -30.44 17.22 8.77
N ALA A 8 -29.13 17.41 8.94
CA ALA A 8 -28.57 18.25 10.00
C ALA A 8 -27.49 19.19 9.43
N ILE A 9 -27.55 20.47 9.79
CA ILE A 9 -26.46 21.43 9.56
C ILE A 9 -26.03 21.95 10.92
N LEU A 10 -24.74 21.78 11.23
CA LEU A 10 -24.21 22.03 12.56
C LEU A 10 -22.91 22.82 12.47
N TYR A 11 -22.83 23.87 13.26
CA TYR A 11 -21.69 24.78 13.31
C TYR A 11 -21.17 24.88 14.74
N ARG A 12 -19.87 24.62 14.95
CA ARG A 12 -19.22 24.62 16.28
C ARG A 12 -19.94 23.73 17.29
N ALA A 13 -20.25 22.51 16.87
CA ALA A 13 -21.02 21.58 17.68
C ALA A 13 -20.12 20.51 18.31
N THR A 14 -20.37 20.22 19.59
CA THR A 14 -19.90 18.99 20.24
C THR A 14 -21.11 18.11 20.46
N ILE A 15 -21.09 16.90 19.89
CA ILE A 15 -22.24 16.01 19.89
C ILE A 15 -21.79 14.59 20.22
N CYS A 16 -22.42 13.99 21.21
CA CYS A 16 -22.26 12.57 21.52
C CYS A 16 -23.64 11.92 21.48
N TYR A 17 -23.91 11.10 20.47
CA TYR A 17 -25.16 10.36 20.37
C TYR A 17 -24.94 8.88 20.71
N ASN A 18 -25.60 8.41 21.77
CA ASN A 18 -25.67 7.00 22.16
C ASN A 18 -26.98 6.31 21.72
N VAL A 19 -27.91 7.04 21.10
CA VAL A 19 -29.23 6.51 20.70
C VAL A 19 -29.31 6.36 19.19
N SER A 20 -30.02 5.33 18.73
CA SER A 20 -30.16 4.91 17.34
C SER A 20 -30.74 5.99 16.42
N TYR A 21 -29.91 6.92 15.94
CA TYR A 21 -30.28 8.02 15.06
C TYR A 21 -29.77 7.78 13.63
N ASN A 22 -30.67 7.61 12.66
CA ASN A 22 -30.28 7.32 11.28
C ASN A 22 -30.27 8.63 10.45
N GLN A 23 -29.15 9.37 10.50
CA GLN A 23 -29.01 10.61 9.72
C GLN A 23 -28.75 10.30 8.25
N ARG A 24 -29.59 10.86 7.36
CA ARG A 24 -29.47 10.67 5.91
C ARG A 24 -28.55 11.68 5.22
N TYR A 25 -28.39 12.87 5.80
CA TYR A 25 -27.48 13.91 5.36
C TYR A 25 -27.00 14.74 6.55
N ALA A 26 -25.69 15.00 6.63
CA ALA A 26 -25.19 16.00 7.56
C ALA A 26 -24.09 16.88 6.95
N ILE A 27 -24.14 18.17 7.27
CA ILE A 27 -23.08 19.13 7.00
C ILE A 27 -22.59 19.68 8.34
N LEU A 28 -21.30 19.50 8.61
CA LEU A 28 -20.70 19.81 9.90
C LEU A 28 -19.48 20.71 9.72
N TYR A 29 -19.45 21.82 10.45
CA TYR A 29 -18.33 22.74 10.46
C TYR A 29 -17.78 22.90 11.88
N ARG A 30 -16.49 22.62 12.07
CA ARG A 30 -15.81 22.65 13.39
C ARG A 30 -16.54 21.82 14.43
N ALA A 31 -16.64 20.53 14.19
CA ALA A 31 -17.41 19.63 15.05
C ALA A 31 -16.54 18.56 15.70
N THR A 32 -16.86 18.24 16.95
CA THR A 32 -16.36 17.04 17.63
C THR A 32 -17.55 16.12 17.83
N ILE A 33 -17.48 14.91 17.25
CA ILE A 33 -18.64 14.04 17.22
C ILE A 33 -18.29 12.60 17.59
N CYS A 34 -19.10 12.00 18.44
CA CYS A 34 -19.10 10.57 18.69
C CYS A 34 -20.45 9.99 18.25
N TYR A 35 -20.45 9.18 17.20
CA TYR A 35 -21.65 8.51 16.68
C TYR A 35 -21.56 7.01 16.92
N ASN A 36 -22.58 6.43 17.55
CA ASN A 36 -22.77 4.97 17.61
C ASN A 36 -23.76 4.44 16.55
N VAL A 37 -23.97 5.19 15.47
CA VAL A 37 -25.02 4.89 14.49
C VAL A 37 -24.61 5.06 13.03
N PRO A 38 -25.32 4.40 12.10
CA PRO A 38 -25.12 4.57 10.68
C PRO A 38 -25.33 6.02 10.21
N GLN A 39 -24.43 6.50 9.36
CA GLN A 39 -24.63 7.77 8.65
C GLN A 39 -24.61 7.54 7.15
N ARG A 40 -25.60 8.10 6.44
CA ARG A 40 -25.57 8.22 4.99
C ARG A 40 -25.24 9.68 4.67
N ASN A 41 -24.30 9.90 3.76
CA ASN A 41 -23.89 11.18 3.20
C ASN A 41 -23.48 12.26 4.22
N ALA A 42 -22.18 12.40 4.43
CA ALA A 42 -21.62 13.40 5.33
C ALA A 42 -20.64 14.33 4.62
N ILE A 43 -20.78 15.64 4.86
CA ILE A 43 -19.76 16.64 4.50
C ILE A 43 -19.25 17.26 5.80
N LEU A 44 -17.94 17.12 6.06
CA LEU A 44 -17.33 17.61 7.29
C LEU A 44 -16.14 18.51 6.99
N TYR A 45 -16.10 19.65 7.67
CA TYR A 45 -15.00 20.59 7.62
C TYR A 45 -14.44 20.82 9.03
N ARG A 46 -13.15 20.53 9.22
CA ARG A 46 -12.46 20.61 10.52
C ARG A 46 -13.18 19.80 11.59
N ALA A 47 -13.14 18.49 11.48
CA ALA A 47 -13.87 17.61 12.39
C ALA A 47 -12.96 16.60 13.09
N THR A 48 -13.30 16.31 14.35
CA THR A 48 -12.78 15.17 15.09
C THR A 48 -13.93 14.21 15.31
N ILE A 49 -13.82 12.98 14.81
CA ILE A 49 -14.95 12.07 14.79
C ILE A 49 -14.56 10.68 15.28
N CYS A 50 -15.39 10.11 16.14
CA CYS A 50 -15.36 8.68 16.49
C CYS A 50 -16.66 8.04 15.98
N TYR A 51 -16.56 7.16 14.98
CA TYR A 51 -17.69 6.43 14.42
C TYR A 51 -17.68 4.98 14.90
N ASN A 52 -18.67 4.58 15.68
CA ASN A 52 -18.99 3.19 16.01
C ASN A 52 -20.22 2.76 15.21
N GLY A 53 -20.09 2.71 13.88
CA GLY A 53 -21.19 2.38 12.98
C GLY A 53 -20.80 2.49 11.50
N PRO A 54 -21.64 1.95 10.58
CA PRO A 54 -21.34 1.99 9.15
C PRO A 54 -21.58 3.38 8.56
N GLN A 55 -20.63 3.89 7.76
CA GLN A 55 -20.77 5.17 7.08
C GLN A 55 -20.79 5.01 5.56
N ARG A 56 -21.70 5.68 4.87
CA ARG A 56 -21.77 5.68 3.40
C ARG A 56 -21.63 7.08 2.86
N ASN A 57 -20.71 7.27 1.92
CA ASN A 57 -20.39 8.51 1.23
C ASN A 57 -19.97 9.64 2.18
N ALA A 58 -18.68 9.90 2.24
CA ALA A 58 -18.13 10.95 3.07
C ALA A 58 -17.22 11.87 2.28
N ILE A 59 -17.37 13.16 2.48
CA ILE A 59 -16.41 14.17 2.04
C ILE A 59 -15.88 14.88 3.29
N LEU A 60 -14.59 14.76 3.53
CA LEU A 60 -13.95 15.32 4.72
C LEU A 60 -12.80 16.23 4.35
N TYR A 61 -12.78 17.41 4.97
CA TYR A 61 -11.69 18.35 4.88
C TYR A 61 -11.11 18.64 6.26
N ARG A 62 -9.81 18.35 6.46
CA ARG A 62 -9.10 18.49 7.74
C ARG A 62 -9.80 17.70 8.85
N ALA A 63 -9.69 16.38 8.81
CA ALA A 63 -10.37 15.53 9.77
C ALA A 63 -9.42 14.59 10.53
N THR A 64 -9.71 14.37 11.79
CA THR A 64 -9.15 13.26 12.58
C THR A 64 -10.29 12.29 12.85
N ILE A 65 -10.14 11.03 12.43
CA ILE A 65 -11.24 10.07 12.50
C ILE A 65 -10.78 8.74 13.08
N CYS A 66 -11.55 8.23 14.04
CA CYS A 66 -11.46 6.87 14.51
C CYS A 66 -12.71 6.10 14.04
N TYR A 67 -12.54 5.10 13.19
CA TYR A 67 -13.63 4.25 12.70
C TYR A 67 -13.60 2.88 13.37
N ASN A 68 -14.75 2.54 13.96
CA ASN A 68 -15.09 1.23 14.48
C ASN A 68 -16.33 0.69 13.73
N GLY A 69 -16.26 0.64 12.40
CA GLY A 69 -17.35 0.17 11.53
C GLY A 69 -17.04 0.41 10.05
N PRO A 70 -17.69 -0.30 9.09
CA PRO A 70 -17.34 -0.24 7.68
C PRO A 70 -17.71 1.10 7.04
N GLN A 71 -16.94 1.56 6.05
CA GLN A 71 -17.25 2.75 5.28
C GLN A 71 -17.18 2.46 3.80
N ARG A 72 -18.15 3.03 3.09
CA ARG A 72 -18.27 2.92 1.65
C ARG A 72 -18.17 4.31 1.04
N ASN A 73 -17.16 4.51 0.19
CA ASN A 73 -16.88 5.74 -0.54
C ASN A 73 -16.48 6.90 0.37
N ALA A 74 -15.21 7.29 0.27
CA ALA A 74 -14.68 8.41 1.02
C ALA A 74 -13.79 9.28 0.12
N ILE A 75 -13.96 10.59 0.24
CA ILE A 75 -13.03 11.58 -0.29
C ILE A 75 -12.51 12.36 0.91
N LEU A 76 -11.20 12.28 1.16
CA LEU A 76 -10.58 12.98 2.27
C LEU A 76 -9.46 13.90 1.81
N TYR A 77 -9.45 15.11 2.35
CA TYR A 77 -8.38 16.07 2.20
C TYR A 77 -7.78 16.40 3.56
N ARG A 78 -6.48 16.15 3.75
CA ARG A 78 -5.76 16.32 5.02
C ARG A 78 -6.44 15.55 6.14
N ALA A 79 -6.22 14.24 6.19
CA ALA A 79 -6.86 13.41 7.21
C ALA A 79 -5.86 12.56 7.99
N THR A 80 -6.15 12.39 9.28
CA THR A 80 -5.56 11.34 10.11
C THR A 80 -6.67 10.34 10.41
N ILE A 81 -6.48 9.09 10.03
CA ILE A 81 -7.53 8.07 10.21
C ILE A 81 -6.96 6.83 10.90
N CYS A 82 -7.70 6.32 11.87
CA CYS A 82 -7.43 5.05 12.54
C CYS A 82 -8.66 4.14 12.41
N TYR A 83 -8.47 2.93 11.91
CA TYR A 83 -9.52 1.90 11.84
C TYR A 83 -9.17 0.77 12.81
N ASN A 84 -9.95 0.60 13.88
CA ASN A 84 -9.56 -0.31 14.97
C ASN A 84 -10.13 -1.73 14.84
N VAL A 85 -11.13 -1.95 13.98
CA VAL A 85 -11.76 -3.27 13.72
C VAL A 85 -11.66 -3.66 12.25
N PRO A 86 -11.70 -4.97 11.89
CA PRO A 86 -11.62 -5.46 10.52
C PRO A 86 -12.59 -4.73 9.61
N TYR A 87 -12.04 -3.80 8.85
CA TYR A 87 -12.81 -2.80 8.13
C TYR A 87 -12.78 -3.10 6.63
N ASN A 88 -13.94 -3.04 5.97
CA ASN A 88 -14.05 -3.20 4.52
C ASN A 88 -14.24 -1.85 3.82
N GLN A 89 -13.15 -1.24 3.32
CA GLN A 89 -13.28 -0.09 2.41
C GLN A 89 -13.49 -0.56 0.98
N ARG A 90 -14.42 0.09 0.26
CA ARG A 90 -14.66 -0.23 -1.15
C ARG A 90 -14.11 0.78 -2.17
N TYR A 91 -14.09 2.06 -1.80
CA TYR A 91 -13.57 3.14 -2.62
C TYR A 91 -13.09 4.27 -1.72
N ALA A 92 -11.87 4.75 -1.97
CA ALA A 92 -11.30 5.84 -1.21
C ALA A 92 -10.37 6.69 -2.09
N ILE A 93 -10.54 8.00 -2.02
CA ILE A 93 -9.60 8.98 -2.58
C ILE A 93 -9.10 9.84 -1.43
N LEU A 94 -7.80 9.82 -1.17
CA LEU A 94 -7.23 10.65 -0.13
C LEU A 94 -6.07 11.50 -0.62
N TYR A 95 -6.06 12.75 -0.16
CA TYR A 95 -5.00 13.70 -0.37
C TYR A 95 -4.40 14.10 0.97
N ARG A 96 -3.09 13.90 1.16
CA ARG A 96 -2.36 14.17 2.40
C ARG A 96 -2.95 13.42 3.59
N ALA A 97 -2.69 12.12 3.66
CA ALA A 97 -3.26 11.27 4.70
C ALA A 97 -2.19 10.58 5.56
N ILE A 98 -2.48 10.46 6.84
CA ILE A 98 -1.81 9.53 7.75
C ILE A 98 -2.85 8.49 8.12
N ILE A 99 -2.55 7.22 7.92
CA ILE A 99 -3.54 6.18 8.12
C ILE A 99 -2.99 4.94 8.80
N CYS A 100 -3.73 4.44 9.77
CA CYS A 100 -3.51 3.14 10.40
C CYS A 100 -4.74 2.28 10.16
N TYR A 101 -4.58 1.15 9.48
CA TYR A 101 -5.67 0.29 9.05
C TYR A 101 -5.55 -1.12 9.60
N ASN A 102 -6.66 -1.63 10.15
CA ASN A 102 -6.91 -3.05 10.35
C ASN A 102 -8.08 -3.51 9.45
N GLY A 103 -7.81 -4.27 8.38
CA GLY A 103 -8.84 -4.89 7.53
C GLY A 103 -8.68 -4.70 6.01
N PRO A 104 -9.60 -5.29 5.20
CA PRO A 104 -9.50 -5.26 3.74
C PRO A 104 -9.83 -3.93 3.07
N GLN A 105 -9.17 -3.63 1.96
CA GLN A 105 -9.55 -2.52 1.07
C GLN A 105 -9.68 -2.91 -0.40
N ARG A 106 -10.55 -2.18 -1.10
CA ARG A 106 -10.67 -2.22 -2.55
C ARG A 106 -10.63 -0.80 -3.09
N ASN A 107 -9.99 -0.63 -4.25
CA ASN A 107 -10.02 0.59 -5.07
C ASN A 107 -9.64 1.86 -4.30
N VAL A 108 -8.37 1.95 -3.95
CA VAL A 108 -7.83 3.05 -3.14
C VAL A 108 -6.88 3.89 -3.99
N ILE A 109 -7.08 5.21 -3.99
CA ILE A 109 -6.21 6.19 -4.62
C ILE A 109 -5.70 7.15 -3.56
N LEU A 110 -4.38 7.25 -3.42
CA LEU A 110 -3.75 8.10 -2.40
C LEU A 110 -2.70 9.01 -3.02
N TYR A 111 -2.74 10.27 -2.61
CA TYR A 111 -1.74 11.26 -2.94
C TYR A 111 -1.10 11.79 -1.66
N ARG A 112 0.23 11.66 -1.53
CA ARG A 112 1.01 12.04 -0.34
C ARG A 112 0.48 11.35 0.92
N ALA A 113 0.83 10.09 1.12
CA ALA A 113 0.33 9.33 2.26
C ALA A 113 1.43 8.64 3.06
N THR A 114 1.24 8.55 4.37
CA THR A 114 2.00 7.65 5.26
C THR A 114 1.02 6.64 5.83
N ILE A 115 1.32 5.35 5.65
CA ILE A 115 0.34 4.32 5.96
C ILE A 115 0.95 3.11 6.64
N CYS A 116 0.30 2.68 7.71
CA CYS A 116 0.55 1.41 8.38
C CYS A 116 -0.66 0.49 8.14
N TYR A 117 -0.43 -0.63 7.44
CA TYR A 117 -1.49 -1.53 7.00
C TYR A 117 -1.41 -2.92 7.65
N ASN A 118 -2.55 -3.38 8.15
CA ASN A 118 -2.82 -4.74 8.61
C ASN A 118 -4.08 -5.32 7.94
N GLY A 119 -3.97 -5.88 6.73
CA GLY A 119 -5.10 -6.55 6.05
C GLY A 119 -5.10 -6.35 4.53
N PRO A 120 -5.77 -7.23 3.72
CA PRO A 120 -5.67 -7.40 2.25
C PRO A 120 -6.13 -6.19 1.40
N GLN A 121 -5.45 -5.85 0.28
CA GLN A 121 -5.92 -4.80 -0.65
C GLN A 121 -5.96 -5.27 -2.09
N ARG A 122 -6.88 -4.67 -2.83
CA ARG A 122 -7.07 -4.87 -4.26
C ARG A 122 -7.21 -3.53 -4.97
N ASN A 123 -6.45 -3.33 -6.04
CA ASN A 123 -6.44 -2.15 -6.90
C ASN A 123 -6.06 -0.88 -6.12
N VAL A 124 -4.75 -0.66 -5.98
CA VAL A 124 -4.21 0.46 -5.22
C VAL A 124 -3.36 1.34 -6.14
N ILE A 125 -3.63 2.65 -6.14
CA ILE A 125 -2.84 3.64 -6.87
C ILE A 125 -2.29 4.66 -5.89
N LEU A 126 -0.97 4.83 -5.89
CA LEU A 126 -0.26 5.63 -4.90
C LEU A 126 0.69 6.61 -5.56
N TYR A 127 0.64 7.86 -5.11
CA TYR A 127 1.59 8.89 -5.51
C TYR A 127 2.24 9.50 -4.27
N ARG A 128 3.57 9.42 -4.17
CA ARG A 128 4.36 9.89 -3.02
C ARG A 128 3.89 9.24 -1.71
N ALA A 129 4.19 7.96 -1.53
CA ALA A 129 3.72 7.23 -0.37
C ALA A 129 4.86 6.57 0.42
N THR A 130 4.72 6.58 1.74
CA THR A 130 5.50 5.72 2.64
C THR A 130 4.55 4.69 3.22
N ILE A 131 4.87 3.41 3.08
CA ILE A 131 3.97 2.34 3.53
C ILE A 131 4.73 1.25 4.29
N CYS A 132 4.14 0.83 5.40
CA CYS A 132 4.58 -0.33 6.17
C CYS A 132 3.43 -1.33 6.29
N TYR A 133 3.67 -2.58 5.91
CA TYR A 133 2.72 -3.69 6.09
C TYR A 133 3.25 -4.64 7.17
N ASN A 134 2.52 -4.80 8.28
CA ASN A 134 3.06 -5.51 9.45
C ASN A 134 2.66 -7.01 9.50
N VAL A 135 1.80 -7.50 8.61
CA VAL A 135 1.34 -8.91 8.59
C VAL A 135 1.40 -9.53 7.19
N PRO A 136 1.59 -10.86 7.06
CA PRO A 136 1.63 -11.57 5.78
C PRO A 136 0.41 -11.25 4.94
N TYR A 137 0.64 -10.59 3.81
CA TYR A 137 -0.41 -9.88 3.12
C TYR A 137 -0.41 -10.15 1.62
N ASN A 138 -1.61 -10.25 1.02
CA ASN A 138 -1.80 -10.46 -0.41
C ASN A 138 -2.28 -9.16 -1.09
N GLN A 139 -1.38 -8.46 -1.80
CA GLN A 139 -1.79 -7.36 -2.69
C GLN A 139 -2.16 -7.90 -4.07
N ARG A 140 -3.22 -7.36 -4.67
CA ARG A 140 -3.50 -7.53 -6.11
C ARG A 140 -3.61 -6.19 -6.79
N ASN A 141 -2.83 -5.99 -7.85
CA ASN A 141 -2.80 -4.81 -8.71
C ASN A 141 -2.43 -3.54 -7.94
N ALA A 142 -1.17 -3.15 -8.04
CA ALA A 142 -0.69 -1.91 -7.43
C ALA A 142 0.11 -1.09 -8.45
N ILE A 143 -0.18 0.21 -8.51
CA ILE A 143 0.59 1.18 -9.29
C ILE A 143 1.11 2.23 -8.31
N LEU A 144 2.43 2.38 -8.23
CA LEU A 144 3.01 3.34 -7.29
C LEU A 144 4.08 4.20 -7.95
N TYR A 145 4.02 5.48 -7.62
CA TYR A 145 4.94 6.50 -8.08
C TYR A 145 5.59 7.18 -6.88
N ARG A 146 6.93 7.21 -6.80
CA ARG A 146 7.68 7.77 -5.68
C ARG A 146 7.27 7.14 -4.35
N ALA A 147 7.56 5.86 -4.17
CA ALA A 147 7.13 5.13 -2.99
C ALA A 147 8.31 4.55 -2.21
N THR A 148 8.23 4.60 -0.88
CA THR A 148 9.10 3.86 0.02
C THR A 148 8.25 2.84 0.76
N ILE A 149 8.62 1.57 0.68
CA ILE A 149 7.72 0.51 1.14
C ILE A 149 8.47 -0.62 1.83
N CYS A 150 7.93 -1.04 2.96
CA CYS A 150 8.33 -2.25 3.66
C CYS A 150 7.16 -3.24 3.65
N TYR A 151 7.35 -4.40 3.02
CA TYR A 151 6.33 -5.42 2.82
C TYR A 151 6.65 -6.71 3.55
N ASN A 152 5.67 -7.24 4.28
CA ASN A 152 5.63 -8.62 4.73
C ASN A 152 4.53 -9.36 3.95
N GLY A 153 4.87 -10.16 2.93
CA GLY A 153 3.92 -11.03 2.21
C GLY A 153 3.88 -10.91 0.67
N PRO A 154 3.06 -11.75 -0.02
CA PRO A 154 3.03 -11.82 -1.48
C PRO A 154 2.36 -10.62 -2.17
N GLN A 155 2.83 -10.30 -3.38
CA GLN A 155 2.13 -9.37 -4.28
C GLN A 155 1.84 -9.99 -5.63
N ARG A 156 0.79 -9.49 -6.31
CA ARG A 156 0.50 -9.82 -7.70
C ARG A 156 0.28 -8.55 -8.51
N ASN A 157 0.94 -8.46 -9.67
CA ASN A 157 0.83 -7.39 -10.66
C ASN A 157 1.15 -6.02 -10.08
N VAL A 158 2.44 -5.70 -10.05
CA VAL A 158 2.95 -4.47 -9.45
C VAL A 158 3.69 -3.65 -10.50
N ILE A 159 3.34 -2.37 -10.59
CA ILE A 159 4.03 -1.40 -11.43
C ILE A 159 4.58 -0.31 -10.51
N LEU A 160 5.89 -0.10 -10.55
CA LEU A 160 6.58 0.84 -9.68
C LEU A 160 7.45 1.80 -10.50
N TYR A 161 7.35 3.08 -10.16
CA TYR A 161 8.18 4.13 -10.71
C TYR A 161 8.85 4.92 -9.59
N ARG A 162 10.18 4.97 -9.57
CA ARG A 162 10.98 5.64 -8.52
C ARG A 162 10.63 5.10 -7.14
N ALA A 163 11.06 3.88 -6.82
CA ALA A 163 10.68 3.25 -5.57
C ALA A 163 11.87 2.67 -4.79
N THR A 164 11.78 2.70 -3.47
CA THR A 164 12.68 1.98 -2.57
C THR A 164 11.86 0.95 -1.80
N ILE A 165 12.22 -0.32 -1.91
CA ILE A 165 11.36 -1.39 -1.39
C ILE A 165 12.16 -2.46 -0.66
N CYS A 166 11.68 -2.85 0.52
CA CYS A 166 12.11 -4.02 1.23
C CYS A 166 10.99 -5.07 1.19
N TYR A 167 11.21 -6.18 0.49
CA TYR A 167 10.26 -7.27 0.33
C TYR A 167 10.63 -8.46 1.21
N ASN A 168 9.77 -8.80 2.17
CA ASN A 168 9.82 -10.07 2.92
C ASN A 168 8.79 -11.09 2.39
N GLY A 169 8.49 -11.04 1.10
CA GLY A 169 7.54 -11.93 0.44
C GLY A 169 7.54 -11.77 -1.09
N PRO A 170 6.96 -12.74 -1.81
CA PRO A 170 7.18 -12.86 -3.25
C PRO A 170 6.27 -11.96 -4.11
N PRO A 171 6.79 -11.05 -4.96
CA PRO A 171 5.97 -10.48 -6.03
C PRO A 171 5.88 -11.44 -7.23
N ARG A 172 4.66 -11.60 -7.72
CA ARG A 172 4.35 -12.25 -9.01
C ARG A 172 3.99 -11.16 -10.02
N ASN A 173 4.77 -11.06 -11.09
CA ASN A 173 4.69 -10.04 -12.14
C ASN A 173 4.97 -8.63 -11.61
N ALA A 174 6.21 -8.17 -11.80
CA ALA A 174 6.63 -6.82 -11.43
C ALA A 174 7.22 -6.08 -12.63
N ILE A 175 6.82 -4.83 -12.82
CA ILE A 175 7.43 -3.88 -13.76
C ILE A 175 7.97 -2.71 -12.95
N LEU A 176 9.29 -2.53 -12.95
CA LEU A 176 9.98 -1.59 -12.06
C LEU A 176 10.84 -0.64 -12.89
N TYR A 177 10.67 0.66 -12.67
CA TYR A 177 11.45 1.71 -13.30
C TYR A 177 12.12 2.57 -12.23
N ARG A 178 13.45 2.66 -12.23
CA ARG A 178 14.25 3.39 -11.24
C ARG A 178 13.93 2.91 -9.82
N ALA A 179 14.35 1.70 -9.48
CA ALA A 179 14.02 1.11 -8.18
C ALA A 179 15.24 0.60 -7.44
N THR A 180 15.24 0.73 -6.12
CA THR A 180 16.18 0.07 -5.21
C THR A 180 15.42 -0.94 -4.38
N ILE A 181 15.82 -2.20 -4.43
CA ILE A 181 15.02 -3.29 -3.88
C ILE A 181 15.88 -4.27 -3.09
N CYS A 182 15.43 -4.60 -1.89
CA CYS A 182 15.95 -5.71 -1.11
C CYS A 182 14.89 -6.82 -1.09
N TYR A 183 15.22 -8.00 -1.63
CA TYR A 183 14.34 -9.17 -1.65
C TYR A 183 14.78 -10.21 -0.63
N ASN A 184 13.82 -10.57 0.23
CA ASN A 184 13.87 -11.67 1.18
C ASN A 184 12.76 -12.70 0.85
N GLY A 185 12.59 -13.04 -0.45
CA GLY A 185 11.63 -14.05 -0.92
C GLY A 185 11.65 -14.22 -2.45
N PRO A 186 11.04 -15.28 -3.01
CA PRO A 186 11.10 -15.60 -4.45
C PRO A 186 10.36 -14.59 -5.34
N GLN A 187 10.74 -14.41 -6.61
CA GLN A 187 9.95 -13.62 -7.57
C GLN A 187 9.79 -14.36 -8.90
N ARG A 188 8.63 -14.13 -9.50
CA ARG A 188 8.24 -14.71 -10.79
C ARG A 188 7.86 -13.58 -11.75
N ASN A 189 8.53 -13.54 -12.90
CA ASN A 189 8.37 -12.56 -13.97
C ASN A 189 8.67 -11.12 -13.53
N ALA A 190 9.81 -10.60 -13.97
CA ALA A 190 10.25 -9.25 -13.67
C ALA A 190 10.69 -8.51 -14.93
N ILE A 191 10.28 -7.24 -15.08
CA ILE A 191 10.85 -6.31 -16.05
C ILE A 191 11.40 -5.13 -15.27
N LEU A 192 12.71 -4.90 -15.35
CA LEU A 192 13.42 -3.94 -14.51
C LEU A 192 14.25 -3.00 -15.38
N TYR A 193 14.06 -1.71 -15.18
CA TYR A 193 14.80 -0.66 -15.86
C TYR A 193 15.46 0.26 -14.83
N ARG A 194 16.78 0.40 -14.87
CA ARG A 194 17.57 1.19 -13.90
C ARG A 194 17.29 0.76 -12.46
N ALA A 195 17.62 -0.49 -12.13
CA ALA A 195 17.32 -1.04 -10.82
C ALA A 195 18.58 -1.48 -10.08
N THR A 196 18.59 -1.30 -8.76
CA THR A 196 19.57 -1.91 -7.86
C THR A 196 18.85 -2.93 -7.01
N ILE A 197 19.31 -4.17 -6.99
CA ILE A 197 18.61 -5.28 -6.34
C ILE A 197 19.57 -6.08 -5.48
N CYS A 198 19.20 -6.34 -4.24
CA CYS A 198 19.90 -7.24 -3.33
C CYS A 198 19.00 -8.41 -2.96
N TYR A 199 19.51 -9.64 -3.08
CA TYR A 199 18.81 -10.85 -2.64
C TYR A 199 19.54 -11.45 -1.43
N ASN A 200 18.81 -11.63 -0.32
CA ASN A 200 19.38 -12.11 0.95
C ASN A 200 18.82 -13.46 1.44
N VAL A 201 17.95 -14.14 0.67
CA VAL A 201 17.52 -15.53 0.94
C VAL A 201 17.60 -16.41 -0.31
N PRO A 202 17.84 -17.74 -0.20
CA PRO A 202 17.95 -18.63 -1.35
C PRO A 202 16.74 -18.52 -2.27
N TYR A 203 16.97 -18.46 -3.58
CA TYR A 203 15.97 -17.89 -4.47
C TYR A 203 15.91 -18.57 -5.84
N ASN A 204 14.70 -18.65 -6.39
CA ASN A 204 14.42 -19.10 -7.76
C ASN A 204 13.75 -17.97 -8.57
N GLN A 205 14.41 -17.42 -9.60
CA GLN A 205 13.74 -16.55 -10.57
C GLN A 205 13.21 -17.36 -11.73
N ARG A 206 12.02 -16.99 -12.19
CA ARG A 206 11.54 -17.40 -13.50
C ARG A 206 11.24 -16.16 -14.32
N ASN A 207 11.92 -16.02 -15.45
CA ASN A 207 11.81 -14.96 -16.45
C ASN A 207 12.13 -13.56 -15.88
N ALA A 208 13.25 -12.99 -16.33
CA ALA A 208 13.60 -11.61 -16.02
C ALA A 208 14.14 -10.88 -17.25
N ILE A 209 13.70 -9.63 -17.43
CA ILE A 209 14.26 -8.69 -18.39
C ILE A 209 14.83 -7.52 -17.60
N LEU A 210 16.12 -7.26 -17.78
CA LEU A 210 16.91 -6.36 -16.97
C LEU A 210 17.65 -5.38 -17.88
N TYR A 211 17.42 -4.08 -17.68
CA TYR A 211 18.11 -3.02 -18.41
C TYR A 211 18.76 -2.05 -17.42
N ARG A 212 20.09 -1.85 -17.51
CA ARG A 212 20.86 -1.01 -16.60
C ARG A 212 20.62 -1.38 -15.13
N ALA A 213 20.84 -2.64 -14.79
CA ALA A 213 20.58 -3.15 -13.45
C ALA A 213 21.87 -3.54 -12.73
N THR A 214 21.93 -3.31 -11.43
CA THR A 214 22.96 -3.86 -10.55
C THR A 214 22.29 -4.86 -9.63
N ILE A 215 22.79 -6.08 -9.58
CA ILE A 215 22.20 -7.15 -8.77
C ILE A 215 23.27 -7.78 -7.89
N CYS A 216 22.99 -7.90 -6.60
CA CYS A 216 23.85 -8.57 -5.63
C CYS A 216 23.11 -9.78 -5.05
N TYR A 217 23.78 -10.93 -5.05
CA TYR A 217 23.28 -12.17 -4.47
C TYR A 217 24.17 -12.60 -3.31
N ASN A 218 23.62 -12.55 -2.11
CA ASN A 218 24.32 -12.96 -0.88
C ASN A 218 24.02 -14.42 -0.48
N VAL A 219 23.25 -15.13 -1.32
CA VAL A 219 22.67 -16.46 -1.07
C VAL A 219 22.53 -17.26 -2.36
N PRO A 220 22.54 -18.62 -2.31
CA PRO A 220 22.44 -19.46 -3.51
C PRO A 220 21.22 -19.11 -4.38
N TYR A 221 21.44 -19.04 -5.69
CA TYR A 221 20.44 -18.53 -6.62
C TYR A 221 20.32 -19.39 -7.87
N ASN A 222 19.07 -19.73 -8.24
CA ASN A 222 18.75 -20.31 -9.54
C ASN A 222 17.97 -19.32 -10.41
N GLN A 223 18.49 -19.00 -11.59
CA GLN A 223 17.75 -18.26 -12.62
C GLN A 223 17.28 -19.20 -13.73
N ARG A 224 16.02 -19.03 -14.14
CA ARG A 224 15.52 -19.58 -15.40
C ARG A 224 15.06 -18.45 -16.30
N ASN A 225 15.65 -18.37 -17.49
CA ASN A 225 15.37 -17.39 -18.55
C ASN A 225 15.64 -15.94 -18.12
N ALA A 226 16.75 -15.38 -18.57
CA ALA A 226 17.11 -14.00 -18.30
C ALA A 226 17.59 -13.27 -19.56
N ILE A 227 17.15 -12.03 -19.74
CA ILE A 227 17.70 -11.10 -20.72
C ILE A 227 18.28 -9.91 -19.96
N LEU A 228 19.58 -9.70 -20.11
CA LEU A 228 20.35 -8.70 -19.38
C LEU A 228 21.03 -7.74 -20.35
N TYR A 229 20.76 -6.45 -20.22
CA TYR A 229 21.39 -5.39 -20.99
C TYR A 229 22.03 -4.36 -20.07
N ARG A 230 23.36 -4.16 -20.18
CA ARG A 230 24.14 -3.26 -19.32
C ARG A 230 23.93 -3.55 -17.84
N ALA A 231 24.10 -4.80 -17.44
CA ALA A 231 23.86 -5.22 -16.07
C ALA A 231 25.16 -5.60 -15.36
N THR A 232 25.25 -5.30 -14.08
CA THR A 232 26.32 -5.79 -13.20
C THR A 232 25.71 -6.78 -12.24
N ILE A 233 26.28 -7.97 -12.14
CA ILE A 233 25.82 -9.00 -11.22
C ILE A 233 26.97 -9.46 -10.33
N CYS A 234 26.77 -9.42 -9.02
CA CYS A 234 27.74 -9.87 -8.03
C CYS A 234 27.18 -11.07 -7.25
N TYR A 235 27.96 -12.14 -7.08
CA TYR A 235 27.59 -13.32 -6.32
C TYR A 235 28.60 -13.58 -5.20
N ASN A 236 28.14 -13.94 -4.00
CA ASN A 236 28.99 -14.37 -2.88
C ASN A 236 28.91 -15.90 -2.62
N VAL A 237 28.28 -16.66 -3.51
CA VAL A 237 27.74 -18.03 -3.31
C VAL A 237 27.44 -18.71 -4.67
N PRO A 238 27.20 -20.04 -4.72
CA PRO A 238 26.95 -20.76 -5.97
C PRO A 238 25.76 -20.21 -6.78
N TYR A 239 26.00 -20.02 -8.08
CA TYR A 239 25.05 -19.48 -9.05
C TYR A 239 24.72 -20.50 -10.14
N ASN A 240 23.43 -20.78 -10.34
CA ASN A 240 22.96 -21.66 -11.40
C ASN A 240 22.05 -20.88 -12.37
N GLN A 241 22.50 -20.71 -13.61
CA GLN A 241 21.72 -20.08 -14.66
C GLN A 241 21.30 -21.10 -15.70
N ARG A 242 20.03 -21.04 -16.11
CA ARG A 242 19.53 -21.72 -17.30
C ARG A 242 18.92 -20.70 -18.25
N ASN A 243 19.43 -20.67 -19.48
CA ASN A 243 19.02 -19.80 -20.59
C ASN A 243 19.18 -18.31 -20.30
N ALA A 244 20.27 -17.72 -20.79
CA ALA A 244 20.58 -16.32 -20.58
C ALA A 244 21.05 -15.65 -21.86
N VAL A 245 20.57 -14.43 -22.08
CA VAL A 245 21.11 -13.52 -23.10
C VAL A 245 21.73 -12.34 -22.37
N LEU A 246 23.05 -12.19 -22.54
CA LEU A 246 23.86 -11.16 -21.89
C LEU A 246 24.36 -10.17 -22.95
N TYR A 247 24.12 -8.87 -22.73
CA TYR A 247 24.71 -7.81 -23.55
C TYR A 247 25.32 -6.72 -22.66
N ARG A 248 26.63 -6.53 -22.76
CA ARG A 248 27.42 -5.62 -21.89
C ARG A 248 27.17 -5.90 -20.41
N ALA A 249 27.19 -7.18 -20.03
CA ALA A 249 27.03 -7.59 -18.65
C ALA A 249 28.40 -7.78 -17.98
N THR A 250 28.51 -7.37 -16.72
CA THR A 250 29.67 -7.66 -15.86
C THR A 250 29.22 -8.63 -14.80
N ILE A 251 29.97 -9.73 -14.62
CA ILE A 251 29.71 -10.72 -13.58
C ILE A 251 30.90 -10.74 -12.63
N CYS A 252 30.65 -10.54 -11.35
CA CYS A 252 31.64 -10.59 -10.28
C CYS A 252 31.33 -11.77 -9.36
N TYR A 253 32.37 -12.51 -8.99
CA TYR A 253 32.27 -13.62 -8.04
C TYR A 253 33.17 -13.32 -6.85
N ASN A 254 32.59 -13.14 -5.68
CA ASN A 254 33.32 -13.00 -4.43
C ASN A 254 33.37 -14.36 -3.75
N VAL A 255 34.56 -14.95 -3.69
CA VAL A 255 34.82 -16.09 -2.83
C VAL A 255 35.00 -15.54 -1.42
N PRO A 256 34.16 -15.91 -0.42
CA PRO A 256 34.50 -15.62 0.96
C PRO A 256 35.82 -16.33 1.27
N TYR A 257 36.85 -15.57 1.63
CA TYR A 257 38.07 -16.13 2.22
C TYR A 257 37.66 -16.81 3.53
N ASN A 258 38.04 -18.09 3.69
CA ASN A 258 37.92 -18.83 4.95
C ASN A 258 38.82 -18.22 6.02
#